data_AF-A0A9Q0JQQ9-F1
#
_entry.id   AF-A0A9Q0JQQ9-F1
#
_cell.length_a   1.000
_cell.length_b   1.000
_cell.length_c   1.000
_cell.angle_alpha   90.00
_cell.angle_beta   90.00
_cell.angle_gamma   90.00
#
_symmetry.space_group_name_H-M   'P 1'
#
loop_
_entity.id
_entity.type
_entity.pdbx_description
1 polymer ?
#
loop_
_entity_poly.entity_id
_entity_poly.type
_entity_poly.pdbx_seq_one_letter_code
_entity_poly.pdbx_strand_id
1 'polypeptide(L)'
;MESQYKPSSSVSARGKSDPAWEHIALSTAADGTKVYTCLFCEKEVRGGGINRLKQHLAGIPGSITACKKVDHDVRYRMSEYLKEISGKKKEASIAKRRF
;
A
#
# COMPACT_ATOMS: atom_id res chain seq x y z
N MET A 1 8.39 0.95 27.73
CA MET A 1 8.22 1.91 26.62
C MET A 1 7.56 1.18 25.47
N GLU A 2 6.23 1.11 25.47
CA GLU A 2 5.46 0.44 24.42
C GLU A 2 4.96 1.54 23.47
N SER A 3 5.70 1.78 22.38
CA SER A 3 5.25 2.68 21.33
C SER A 3 4.12 1.99 20.58
N GLN A 4 2.89 2.22 21.05
CA GLN A 4 1.65 1.69 20.49
C GLN A 4 1.47 2.19 19.05
N TYR A 5 2.04 1.44 18.10
CA TYR A 5 1.86 1.65 16.68
C TYR A 5 0.41 1.29 16.32
N LYS A 6 -0.46 2.28 16.12
CA LYS A 6 -1.87 2.08 15.78
C LYS A 6 -2.01 1.88 14.26
N PRO A 7 -2.30 0.67 13.75
CA PRO A 7 -2.62 0.52 12.33
C PRO A 7 -3.95 1.23 12.06
N SER A 8 -3.91 2.32 11.29
CA SER A 8 -5.10 3.00 10.81
C SER A 8 -5.72 2.15 9.70
N SER A 9 -6.59 1.23 10.09
CA SER A 9 -7.42 0.40 9.22
C SER A 9 -8.27 1.26 8.27
N SER A 10 -7.75 1.63 7.10
CA SER A 10 -8.58 2.22 6.05
C SER A 10 -9.30 1.07 5.34
N VAL A 11 -10.47 0.73 5.85
CA VAL A 11 -11.38 -0.24 5.24
C VAL A 11 -11.72 0.21 3.81
N SER A 12 -11.18 -0.47 2.81
CA SER A 12 -11.70 -0.37 1.45
C SER A 12 -13.03 -1.10 1.38
N ALA A 13 -13.95 -0.64 0.53
CA ALA A 13 -15.37 -1.00 0.42
C ALA A 13 -15.69 -2.49 0.10
N ARG A 14 -14.78 -3.43 0.37
CA ARG A 14 -14.94 -4.89 0.18
C ARG A 14 -14.59 -5.73 1.41
N GLY A 15 -14.46 -5.15 2.60
CA GLY A 15 -14.29 -5.89 3.86
C GLY A 15 -12.99 -6.71 4.01
N LYS A 16 -12.08 -6.65 3.03
CA LYS A 16 -10.76 -7.29 3.08
C LYS A 16 -9.72 -6.22 3.40
N SER A 17 -9.11 -6.29 4.58
CA SER A 17 -7.97 -5.46 4.97
C SER A 17 -6.88 -5.55 3.91
N ASP A 18 -6.34 -4.41 3.51
CA ASP A 18 -5.27 -4.34 2.52
C ASP A 18 -3.98 -4.88 3.18
N PRO A 19 -3.37 -5.97 2.66
CA PRO A 19 -2.24 -6.63 3.31
C PRO A 19 -1.01 -5.71 3.40
N ALA A 20 -0.96 -4.63 2.62
CA ALA A 20 0.17 -3.69 2.69
C ALA A 20 0.24 -2.96 4.03
N TRP A 21 -0.87 -2.83 4.77
CA TRP A 21 -0.87 -2.21 6.10
C TRP A 21 -0.03 -2.97 7.12
N GLU A 22 0.13 -4.29 6.97
CA GLU A 22 1.00 -5.11 7.84
C GLU A 22 2.48 -4.80 7.64
N HIS A 23 2.83 -4.19 6.50
CA HIS A 23 4.20 -3.93 6.07
C HIS A 23 4.54 -2.44 6.03
N ILE A 24 3.57 -1.58 6.36
CA ILE A 24 3.67 -0.13 6.29
C ILE A 24 3.20 0.47 7.60
N ALA A 25 4.03 1.36 8.10
CA ALA A 25 3.76 2.20 9.22
C ALA A 25 3.07 3.51 8.75
N LEU A 26 1.84 3.83 9.17
CA LEU A 26 1.30 5.20 9.07
C LEU A 26 1.55 6.00 10.35
N SER A 27 2.19 7.15 10.22
CA SER A 27 2.40 8.13 11.28
C SER A 27 1.88 9.49 10.84
N THR A 28 1.54 10.35 11.80
CA THR A 28 1.16 11.74 11.52
C THR A 28 2.30 12.62 11.99
N ALA A 29 2.88 13.40 11.09
CA ALA A 29 3.91 14.38 11.44
C ALA A 29 3.31 15.56 12.21
N ALA A 30 4.15 16.37 12.85
CA ALA A 30 3.73 17.49 13.69
C ALA A 30 2.89 18.55 12.95
N ASP A 31 3.04 18.62 11.63
CA ASP A 31 2.29 19.48 10.71
C ASP A 31 0.93 18.89 10.29
N GLY A 32 0.54 17.73 10.84
CA GLY A 32 -0.69 17.03 10.48
C GLY A 32 -0.57 16.19 9.19
N THR A 33 0.61 16.17 8.57
CA THR A 33 0.85 15.42 7.34
C THR A 33 0.93 13.92 7.63
N LYS A 34 0.21 13.12 6.84
CA LYS A 34 0.31 11.65 6.88
C LYS A 34 1.65 11.20 6.27
N VAL A 35 2.43 10.50 7.08
CA VAL A 35 3.73 9.91 6.74
C VAL A 35 3.59 8.40 6.71
N TYR A 36 3.96 7.80 5.58
CA TYR A 36 3.93 6.36 5.39
C TYR A 36 5.35 5.82 5.36
N THR A 37 5.68 4.91 6.28
CA THR A 37 7.01 4.37 6.48
C THR A 37 7.03 2.90 6.11
N CYS A 38 7.96 2.50 5.25
CA CYS A 38 8.17 1.09 4.94
C CYS A 38 8.89 0.39 6.10
N LEU A 39 8.36 -0.71 6.62
CA LEU A 39 8.99 -1.43 7.75
C LEU A 39 10.28 -2.17 7.36
N PHE A 40 10.50 -2.43 6.08
CA PHE A 40 11.68 -3.17 5.59
C PHE A 40 12.89 -2.29 5.30
N CYS A 41 12.65 -1.10 4.75
CA CYS A 41 13.73 -0.17 4.39
C CYS A 41 13.65 1.18 5.06
N GLU A 42 12.71 1.33 5.99
CA GLU A 42 12.51 2.53 6.81
C GLU A 42 12.29 3.78 5.95
N LYS A 43 11.90 3.59 4.68
CA LYS A 43 11.65 4.68 3.76
C LYS A 43 10.35 5.36 4.12
N GLU A 44 10.46 6.61 4.51
CA GLU A 44 9.35 7.51 4.79
C GLU A 44 8.88 8.20 3.51
N VAL A 45 7.56 8.27 3.35
CA VAL A 45 6.89 8.89 2.23
C VAL A 45 5.84 9.82 2.78
N ARG A 46 6.05 11.12 2.60
CA ARG A 46 5.10 12.16 2.98
C ARG A 46 4.15 12.41 1.82
N GLY A 47 2.84 12.47 2.11
CA GLY A 47 1.81 12.76 1.12
C GLY A 47 1.59 11.67 0.05
N GLY A 48 0.54 11.83 -0.76
CA GLY A 48 0.24 10.93 -1.90
C GLY A 48 -0.34 9.55 -1.55
N GLY A 49 -0.67 9.32 -0.27
CA GLY A 49 -1.40 8.13 0.19
C GLY A 49 -0.63 6.80 0.12
N ILE A 50 -1.27 5.74 0.61
CA ILE A 50 -0.68 4.39 0.70
C ILE A 50 -0.36 3.75 -0.65
N ASN A 51 -0.96 4.21 -1.76
CA ASN A 51 -0.73 3.62 -3.09
C ASN A 51 0.74 3.64 -3.50
N ARG A 52 1.47 4.70 -3.12
CA ARG A 52 2.91 4.81 -3.36
C ARG A 52 3.66 3.70 -2.63
N LEU A 53 3.38 3.47 -1.35
CA LEU A 53 4.03 2.38 -0.61
C LEU A 53 3.65 0.99 -1.14
N LYS A 54 2.43 0.81 -1.63
CA LYS A 54 2.05 -0.46 -2.29
C LYS A 54 2.92 -0.74 -3.50
N GLN A 55 3.17 0.26 -4.36
CA GLN A 55 4.08 0.12 -5.50
C GLN A 55 5.53 -0.12 -5.06
N HIS A 56 5.97 0.55 -3.98
CA HIS A 56 7.28 0.34 -3.38
C HIS A 56 7.48 -1.11 -2.89
N LEU A 57 6.51 -1.68 -2.18
CA LEU A 57 6.56 -3.06 -1.68
C LEU A 57 6.45 -4.11 -2.79
N ALA A 58 5.59 -3.88 -3.78
CA ALA A 58 5.50 -4.75 -4.97
C ALA A 58 6.75 -4.67 -5.87
N GLY A 59 7.62 -3.69 -5.62
CA GLY A 59 8.79 -3.40 -6.43
C GLY A 59 8.43 -3.09 -7.88
N ILE A 60 7.29 -2.44 -8.08
CA ILE A 60 6.84 -1.96 -9.40
C ILE A 60 7.50 -0.59 -9.60
N PRO A 61 8.36 -0.43 -10.63
CA PRO A 61 8.92 0.87 -10.95
C PRO A 61 7.80 1.81 -11.38
N GLY A 62 7.75 2.99 -10.77
CA GLY A 62 6.70 3.99 -10.98
C GLY A 62 7.07 5.30 -10.30
N SER A 63 6.16 5.87 -9.51
CA SER A 63 6.38 7.15 -8.81
C SER A 63 7.27 7.05 -7.56
N ILE A 64 7.75 5.86 -7.20
CA ILE A 64 8.61 5.62 -6.05
C ILE A 64 9.63 4.53 -6.37
N THR A 65 10.80 4.61 -5.75
CA THR A 65 11.84 3.57 -5.83
C THR A 65 11.31 2.25 -5.29
N ALA A 66 11.55 1.12 -5.96
CA ALA A 66 11.24 -0.20 -5.43
C ALA A 66 12.01 -0.48 -4.13
N CYS A 67 11.40 -1.21 -3.20
CA CYS A 67 12.10 -1.67 -2.02
C CYS A 67 13.08 -2.78 -2.38
N LYS A 68 14.35 -2.63 -1.98
CA LYS A 68 15.39 -3.66 -2.17
C LYS A 68 15.54 -4.59 -0.96
N LYS A 69 14.97 -4.22 0.18
CA LYS A 69 15.03 -4.97 1.45
C LYS A 69 13.79 -5.82 1.73
N VAL A 70 12.75 -5.70 0.90
CA VAL A 70 11.54 -6.54 1.02
C VAL A 70 11.87 -7.94 0.52
N ASP A 71 11.46 -8.95 1.29
CA ASP A 71 11.62 -10.34 0.90
C ASP A 71 10.88 -10.68 -0.39
N HIS A 72 11.39 -11.64 -1.16
CA HIS A 72 10.80 -12.03 -2.44
C HIS A 72 9.34 -12.49 -2.27
N ASP A 73 9.02 -13.21 -1.19
CA ASP A 73 7.66 -13.69 -0.94
C ASP A 73 6.67 -12.54 -0.71
N VAL A 74 7.06 -11.56 0.11
CA VAL A 74 6.25 -10.35 0.39
C VAL A 74 6.07 -9.53 -0.88
N ARG A 75 7.13 -9.36 -1.67
CA ARG A 75 7.07 -8.66 -2.96
C ARG A 75 6.09 -9.34 -3.92
N TYR A 76 6.16 -10.67 -4.02
CA TYR A 76 5.28 -11.46 -4.86
C TYR A 76 3.82 -11.30 -4.42
N ARG A 77 3.50 -11.50 -3.14
CA ARG A 77 2.15 -11.33 -2.58
C ARG A 77 1.58 -9.93 -2.85
N MET A 78 2.39 -8.89 -2.68
CA MET A 78 1.96 -7.51 -2.96
C MET A 78 1.72 -7.25 -4.44
N SER A 79 2.58 -7.80 -5.30
CA SER A 79 2.43 -7.66 -6.75
C SER A 79 1.16 -8.34 -7.26
N GLU A 80 0.87 -9.56 -6.77
CA GLU A 80 -0.33 -10.32 -7.12
C GLU A 80 -1.59 -9.62 -6.60
N TYR A 81 -1.58 -9.14 -5.36
CA TYR A 81 -2.69 -8.36 -4.80
C TYR A 81 -3.01 -7.10 -5.64
N LEU A 82 -1.98 -6.38 -6.08
CA LEU A 82 -2.15 -5.22 -6.96
C LEU A 82 -2.69 -5.61 -8.35
N LYS A 83 -2.23 -6.72 -8.92
CA LYS A 83 -2.76 -7.24 -10.19
C LYS A 83 -4.22 -7.65 -10.06
N GLU A 84 -4.61 -8.35 -8.98
CA GLU A 84 -5.98 -8.74 -8.73
C GLU A 84 -6.92 -7.53 -8.62
N ILE A 85 -6.51 -6.48 -7.90
CA ILE A 85 -7.30 -5.24 -7.80
C ILE A 85 -7.44 -4.57 -9.18
N SER A 86 -6.35 -4.55 -9.95
CA SER A 86 -6.30 -3.92 -11.27
C SER A 86 -7.12 -4.70 -12.31
N GLY A 87 -7.12 -6.03 -12.24
CA GLY A 87 -7.93 -6.91 -13.07
C GLY A 87 -9.42 -6.75 -12.79
N LYS A 88 -9.82 -6.68 -11.51
CA LYS A 88 -11.20 -6.43 -11.10
C LYS A 88 -11.73 -5.05 -11.53
N LYS A 89 -10.84 -4.05 -11.69
CA LYS A 89 -11.20 -2.73 -12.23
C LYS A 89 -11.55 -2.76 -13.72
N LYS A 90 -10.90 -3.60 -14.53
CA LYS A 90 -11.24 -3.75 -15.96
C LYS A 90 -12.65 -4.31 -16.13
N GLU A 91 -12.99 -5.36 -15.39
CA GLU A 91 -14.34 -5.96 -15.41
C GLU A 91 -15.43 -4.97 -14.94
N ALA A 92 -15.16 -4.20 -13.88
CA ALA A 92 -16.09 -3.18 -13.38
C ALA A 92 -16.27 -1.99 -14.34
N SER A 93 -15.25 -1.67 -15.15
CA SER A 93 -15.34 -0.61 -16.18
C SER A 93 -16.04 -1.07 -17.46
N ILE A 94 -15.95 -2.36 -17.80
CA ILE A 94 -16.64 -2.96 -18.95
C ILE A 94 -18.14 -3.13 -18.65
N ALA A 95 -18.51 -3.54 -17.43
CA ALA A 95 -19.90 -3.70 -17.02
C ALA A 95 -20.70 -2.37 -16.91
N LYS A 96 -20.02 -1.22 -16.86
CA LYS A 96 -20.66 0.12 -16.78
C LYS A 96 -20.93 0.78 -18.14
N ARG A 97 -20.51 0.16 -19.24
CA ARG A 97 -20.69 0.67 -20.62
C ARG A 97 -21.85 0.02 -21.37
N ARG A 98 -22.65 -0.82 -20.71
CA ARG A 98 -23.69 -1.63 -21.34
C ARG A 98 -25.09 -1.43 -20.75
N PHE A 99 -25.31 -0.28 -20.12
CA PHE A 99 -26.63 0.27 -19.78
C PHE A 99 -26.74 1.67 -20.38
#